data_AF-A0A383CNN1-F1
#
_entry.id   AF-A0A383CNN1-F1
#
_cell.length_a   1.000
_cell.length_b   1.000
_cell.length_c   1.000
_cell.angle_alpha   90.00
_cell.angle_beta   90.00
_cell.angle_gamma   90.00
#
_symmetry.space_group_name_H-M   'P 1'
#
loop_
_entity.id
_entity.type
_entity.pdbx_description
1 polymer ?
#
loop_
_entity_poly.entity_id
_entity_poly.type
_entity_poly.pdbx_seq_one_letter_code
_entity_poly.pdbx_strand_id
1 'polypeptide(L)'
;MALDMTKMKEKLQASENGGRAKKDNVFWKPQEGDQDIRIIPTEDGDPFKVYHFHYNLGESARGGILCPQRQFGESCPICDFASKLWQEGTDESKKMAKGLFVRQRFFSPVIVRGDEDAGARIWAYGKTIYEVILGLVLNPDYGDITDVDNGVDLTLSYAIPKNKGAFPTSNLVPKRKSSPL
;
A
#
# COMPACT_ATOMS: atom_id res chain seq x y z
N MET A 1 21.37 18.68 39.01
CA MET A 1 19.99 18.54 38.51
C MET A 1 19.50 17.16 38.88
N ALA A 2 18.41 17.07 39.63
CA ALA A 2 17.83 15.80 40.04
C ALA A 2 16.95 15.22 38.93
N LEU A 3 16.75 13.90 38.98
CA LEU A 3 15.90 13.18 38.05
C LEU A 3 14.43 13.62 38.23
N ASP A 4 13.75 13.95 37.14
CA ASP A 4 12.35 14.39 37.16
C ASP A 4 11.43 13.17 37.31
N MET A 5 10.94 12.95 38.54
CA MET A 5 10.09 11.82 38.89
C MET A 5 8.72 11.86 38.22
N THR A 6 8.25 13.04 37.80
CA THR A 6 7.00 13.19 37.06
C THR A 6 7.16 12.64 35.65
N LYS A 7 8.26 13.02 34.96
CA LYS A 7 8.59 12.47 33.64
C LYS A 7 8.85 10.97 33.66
N MET A 8 9.42 10.42 34.74
CA MET A 8 9.61 8.98 34.85
C MET A 8 8.29 8.22 35.04
N LYS A 9 7.33 8.79 35.78
CA LYS A 9 5.98 8.22 35.89
C LYS A 9 5.21 8.28 34.57
N GLU A 10 5.35 9.35 33.81
CA GLU A 10 4.79 9.47 32.46
C GLU A 10 5.39 8.43 31.50
N LYS A 11 6.73 8.25 31.53
CA LYS A 11 7.40 7.20 30.75
C LYS A 11 6.96 5.80 31.15
N LEU A 12 6.78 5.54 32.44
CA LEU A 12 6.28 4.26 32.94
C LEU A 12 4.83 4.02 32.49
N GLN A 13 3.93 5.00 32.63
CA GLN A 13 2.55 4.89 32.15
C GLN A 13 2.47 4.71 30.62
N ALA A 14 3.30 5.41 29.85
CA ALA A 14 3.35 5.23 28.40
C ALA A 14 3.85 3.82 28.01
N SER A 15 4.81 3.28 28.77
CA SER A 15 5.32 1.92 28.62
C SER A 15 4.29 0.85 29.02
N GLU A 16 3.57 1.05 30.13
CA GLU A 16 2.57 0.10 30.67
C GLU A 16 1.29 0.08 29.85
N ASN A 17 0.83 1.25 29.39
CA ASN A 17 -0.40 1.37 28.60
C ASN A 17 -0.20 1.02 27.12
N GLY A 18 1.03 0.61 26.74
CA GLY A 18 1.37 0.14 25.40
C GLY A 18 0.77 1.01 24.32
N GLY A 19 1.05 2.32 24.38
CA GLY A 19 0.59 3.38 23.48
C GLY A 19 -0.48 2.94 22.48
N ARG A 20 -1.72 2.67 22.94
CA ARG A 20 -2.87 2.61 22.04
C ARG A 20 -3.19 4.03 21.62
N ALA A 21 -2.31 4.59 20.79
CA ALA A 21 -2.69 5.69 19.92
C ALA A 21 -3.98 5.25 19.21
N LYS A 22 -4.94 6.17 19.13
CA LYS A 22 -6.09 6.04 18.23
C LYS A 22 -5.56 5.41 16.96
N LYS A 23 -6.14 4.27 16.58
CA LYS A 23 -5.75 3.54 15.38
C LYS A 23 -6.31 4.33 14.19
N ASP A 24 -5.79 5.54 13.98
CA ASP A 24 -6.03 6.33 12.79
C ASP A 24 -5.52 5.45 11.67
N ASN A 25 -6.47 4.88 10.94
CA ASN A 25 -6.17 3.83 9.99
C ASN A 25 -5.63 4.53 8.73
N VAL A 26 -4.35 4.92 8.82
CA VAL A 26 -3.60 5.58 7.75
C VAL A 26 -3.75 4.81 6.45
N PHE A 27 -3.93 3.49 6.51
CA PHE A 27 -4.23 2.66 5.34
C PHE A 27 -5.72 2.57 5.06
N TRP A 28 -6.11 2.96 3.86
CA TRP A 28 -7.43 2.73 3.31
C TRP A 28 -7.47 1.45 2.47
N LYS A 29 -8.61 0.75 2.54
CA LYS A 29 -8.90 -0.42 1.73
C LYS A 29 -10.25 -0.22 1.04
N PRO A 30 -10.35 -0.58 -0.25
CA PRO A 30 -11.63 -0.51 -0.94
C PRO A 30 -12.64 -1.47 -0.33
N GLN A 31 -13.90 -1.04 -0.34
CA GLN A 31 -15.09 -1.79 0.00
C GLN A 31 -15.74 -2.30 -1.28
N GLU A 32 -16.58 -3.33 -1.18
CA GLU A 32 -17.30 -3.85 -2.35
C GLU A 32 -18.22 -2.77 -2.95
N GLY A 33 -18.13 -2.57 -4.27
CA GLY A 33 -18.87 -1.56 -5.01
C GLY A 33 -17.98 -0.48 -5.62
N ASP A 34 -18.63 0.63 -6.02
CA ASP A 34 -17.96 1.79 -6.59
C ASP A 34 -17.63 2.81 -5.51
N GLN A 35 -16.40 3.30 -5.51
CA GLN A 35 -15.93 4.34 -4.61
C GLN A 35 -15.15 5.38 -5.40
N ASP A 36 -15.45 6.65 -5.16
CA ASP A 36 -14.74 7.75 -5.79
C ASP A 36 -13.55 8.17 -4.93
N ILE A 37 -12.37 8.22 -5.54
CA ILE A 37 -11.12 8.58 -4.89
C ILE A 37 -10.39 9.68 -5.67
N ARG A 38 -9.62 10.50 -4.97
CA ARG A 38 -8.66 11.43 -5.56
C ARG A 38 -7.27 11.06 -5.10
N ILE A 39 -6.35 10.81 -6.04
CA ILE A 39 -4.93 10.70 -5.72
C ILE A 39 -4.39 12.12 -5.50
N ILE A 40 -3.64 12.33 -4.42
CA ILE A 40 -3.10 13.64 -4.07
C ILE A 40 -1.59 13.70 -4.35
N PRO A 41 -1.02 14.89 -4.59
CA PRO A 41 0.39 15.02 -4.91
C PRO A 41 1.24 14.78 -3.67
N THR A 42 2.50 14.44 -3.87
CA THR A 42 3.51 14.35 -2.82
C THR A 42 4.59 15.40 -3.04
N GLU A 43 5.26 15.81 -1.96
CA GLU A 43 6.30 16.86 -2.02
C GLU A 43 7.46 16.51 -2.97
N ASP A 44 7.75 15.22 -3.14
CA ASP A 44 8.80 14.74 -4.04
C ASP A 44 8.31 14.54 -5.50
N GLY A 45 7.07 14.90 -5.81
CA GLY A 45 6.50 14.87 -7.15
C GLY A 45 6.14 13.48 -7.68
N ASP A 46 6.35 12.41 -6.91
CA ASP A 46 5.98 11.05 -7.28
C ASP A 46 4.98 10.45 -6.28
N PRO A 47 3.67 10.58 -6.50
CA PRO A 47 2.68 10.03 -5.58
C PRO A 47 2.53 8.50 -5.71
N PHE A 48 3.31 7.81 -6.56
CA PHE A 48 3.12 6.39 -6.88
C PHE A 48 4.26 5.51 -6.36
N LYS A 49 4.34 5.37 -5.03
CA LYS A 49 5.47 4.68 -4.38
C LYS A 49 5.50 3.20 -4.68
N VAL A 50 6.68 2.70 -5.07
CA VAL A 50 6.93 1.28 -5.34
C VAL A 50 7.76 0.66 -4.24
N TYR A 51 7.23 -0.43 -3.68
CA TYR A 51 7.94 -1.23 -2.67
C TYR A 51 7.90 -2.71 -3.02
N HIS A 52 8.91 -3.42 -2.54
CA HIS A 52 9.10 -4.84 -2.82
C HIS A 52 9.08 -5.62 -1.50
N PHE A 53 8.16 -6.55 -1.34
CA PHE A 53 7.99 -7.28 -0.09
C PHE A 53 8.10 -8.79 -0.25
N HIS A 54 8.70 -9.44 0.75
CA HIS A 54 8.60 -10.86 0.99
C HIS A 54 7.45 -11.13 1.96
N TYR A 55 6.68 -12.19 1.71
CA TYR A 55 5.55 -12.62 2.55
C TYR A 55 5.76 -14.06 3.03
N ASN A 56 4.85 -14.55 3.89
CA ASN A 56 4.85 -15.92 4.40
C ASN A 56 6.08 -16.30 5.24
N LEU A 57 6.59 -15.35 6.04
CA LEU A 57 7.77 -15.51 6.90
C LEU A 57 7.40 -15.81 8.38
N GLY A 58 6.20 -16.35 8.61
CA GLY A 58 5.67 -16.62 9.94
C GLY A 58 4.94 -15.44 10.59
N GLU A 59 4.48 -15.65 11.83
CA GLU A 59 3.62 -14.71 12.55
C GLU A 59 4.34 -13.40 12.94
N SER A 60 5.64 -13.47 13.23
CA SER A 60 6.47 -12.30 13.56
C SER A 60 6.65 -11.33 12.39
N ALA A 61 6.35 -11.75 11.16
CA ALA A 61 6.47 -10.97 9.93
C ALA A 61 5.10 -10.71 9.26
N ARG A 62 4.03 -10.66 10.06
CA ARG A 62 2.66 -10.43 9.59
C ARG A 62 2.51 -9.02 9.01
N GLY A 63 2.65 -8.91 7.69
CA GLY A 63 2.67 -7.63 6.95
C GLY A 63 3.67 -7.63 5.80
N GLY A 64 4.61 -8.57 5.81
CA GLY A 64 5.68 -8.68 4.84
C GLY A 64 6.93 -7.91 5.26
N ILE A 65 8.08 -8.35 4.75
CA ILE A 65 9.38 -7.73 5.01
C ILE A 65 9.87 -7.09 3.71
N LEU A 66 10.32 -5.84 3.79
CA LEU A 66 10.88 -5.13 2.64
C LEU A 66 12.10 -5.88 2.10
N CYS A 67 12.18 -6.04 0.78
CA CYS A 67 13.27 -6.70 0.09
C CYS A 67 14.42 -5.70 -0.14
N PRO A 68 15.54 -5.78 0.58
CA PRO A 68 16.65 -4.84 0.41
C PRO A 68 17.29 -4.95 -0.98
N GLN A 69 17.29 -6.14 -1.57
CA GLN A 69 17.85 -6.34 -2.92
C GLN A 69 17.07 -5.62 -4.00
N ARG A 70 15.73 -5.71 -3.98
CA ARG A 70 14.90 -5.06 -5.00
C ARG A 70 14.67 -3.58 -4.72
N GLN A 71 14.76 -3.17 -3.46
CA GLN A 71 14.54 -1.78 -3.07
C GLN A 71 15.82 -0.92 -3.17
N PHE A 72 16.95 -1.46 -2.73
CA PHE A 72 18.20 -0.71 -2.53
C PHE A 72 19.40 -1.32 -3.27
N GLY A 73 19.22 -2.44 -3.97
CA GLY A 73 20.33 -3.12 -4.66
C GLY A 73 21.27 -3.90 -3.74
N GLU A 74 20.88 -4.12 -2.48
CA GLU A 74 21.70 -4.77 -1.45
C GLU A 74 21.53 -6.31 -1.44
N SER A 75 22.29 -7.01 -0.60
CA SER A 75 22.09 -8.45 -0.41
C SER A 75 20.78 -8.75 0.31
N CYS A 76 20.02 -9.76 -0.14
CA CYS A 76 18.78 -10.20 0.53
C CYS A 76 18.79 -11.72 0.82
N PRO A 77 18.96 -12.11 2.10
CA PRO A 77 18.96 -13.53 2.49
C PRO A 77 17.69 -14.29 2.10
N ILE A 78 16.54 -13.60 2.05
CA ILE A 78 15.26 -14.22 1.69
C ILE A 78 15.21 -14.51 0.20
N CYS A 79 15.71 -13.61 -0.65
CA CYS A 79 15.85 -13.88 -2.08
C CYS A 79 16.79 -15.06 -2.33
N ASP A 80 17.93 -15.09 -1.65
CA ASP A 80 18.91 -16.16 -1.79
C ASP A 80 18.31 -17.51 -1.39
N PHE A 81 17.62 -17.55 -0.24
CA PHE A 81 16.96 -18.75 0.24
C PHE A 81 15.83 -19.22 -0.68
N ALA A 82 14.97 -18.31 -1.14
CA ALA A 82 13.91 -18.63 -2.10
C ALA A 82 14.49 -19.17 -3.41
N SER A 83 15.65 -18.67 -3.85
CA SER A 83 16.32 -19.12 -5.07
C SER A 83 16.92 -20.53 -4.90
N LYS A 84 17.49 -20.84 -3.73
CA LYS A 84 17.95 -22.20 -3.40
C LYS A 84 16.80 -23.20 -3.39
N LEU A 85 15.70 -22.87 -2.71
CA LEU A 85 14.48 -23.68 -2.71
C LEU A 85 13.94 -23.90 -4.13
N TRP A 86 14.02 -22.89 -5.00
CA TRP A 86 13.60 -23.06 -6.39
C TRP A 86 14.50 -24.05 -7.16
N GLN A 87 15.81 -24.00 -6.92
CA GLN A 87 16.81 -24.84 -7.56
C GLN A 87 16.77 -26.30 -7.09
N GLU A 88 16.30 -26.58 -5.86
CA GLU A 88 16.08 -27.94 -5.34
C GLU A 88 15.12 -28.77 -6.21
N GLY A 89 14.20 -28.10 -6.93
CA GLY A 89 13.46 -28.71 -8.03
C GLY A 89 12.27 -29.60 -7.64
N THR A 90 12.11 -29.94 -6.36
CA THR A 90 10.93 -30.69 -5.86
C THR A 90 9.66 -29.83 -5.88
N ASP A 91 8.49 -30.47 -5.89
CA ASP A 91 7.22 -29.74 -5.93
C ASP A 91 6.98 -28.95 -4.64
N GLU A 92 7.40 -29.51 -3.50
CA GLU A 92 7.31 -28.88 -2.18
C GLU A 92 8.24 -27.66 -2.09
N SER A 93 9.49 -27.78 -2.53
CA SER A 93 10.48 -26.69 -2.50
C SER A 93 10.07 -25.55 -3.43
N LYS A 94 9.60 -25.86 -4.64
CA LYS A 94 9.03 -24.86 -5.57
C LYS A 94 7.82 -24.15 -5.00
N LYS A 95 6.93 -24.86 -4.28
CA LYS A 95 5.76 -24.25 -3.64
C LYS A 95 6.19 -23.29 -2.53
N MET A 96 7.17 -23.68 -1.70
CA MET A 96 7.73 -22.80 -0.67
C MET A 96 8.43 -21.57 -1.29
N ALA A 97 9.26 -21.77 -2.31
CA ALA A 97 9.93 -20.69 -3.02
C ALA A 97 8.94 -19.66 -3.59
N LYS A 98 7.85 -20.11 -4.23
CA LYS A 98 6.78 -19.22 -4.74
C LYS A 98 6.12 -18.37 -3.65
N GLY A 99 6.01 -18.91 -2.45
CA GLY A 99 5.48 -18.19 -1.29
C GLY A 99 6.42 -17.10 -0.77
N LEU A 100 7.74 -17.29 -0.94
CA LEU A 100 8.78 -16.38 -0.48
C LEU A 100 9.23 -15.38 -1.54
N PHE A 101 8.97 -15.62 -2.83
CA PHE A 101 9.34 -14.69 -3.87
C PHE A 101 8.77 -13.30 -3.65
N VAL A 102 9.62 -12.32 -3.96
CA VAL A 102 9.32 -10.90 -3.81
C VAL A 102 8.07 -10.52 -4.59
N ARG A 103 7.26 -9.67 -3.97
CA ARG A 103 6.03 -9.12 -4.56
C ARG A 103 6.12 -7.62 -4.55
N GLN A 104 5.91 -7.03 -5.73
CA GLN A 104 5.82 -5.59 -5.89
C GLN A 104 4.46 -5.09 -5.40
N ARG A 105 4.47 -3.99 -4.67
CA ARG A 105 3.29 -3.29 -4.14
C ARG A 105 3.43 -1.81 -4.40
N PHE A 106 2.30 -1.18 -4.70
CA PHE A 106 2.21 0.21 -5.07
C PHE A 106 1.33 0.93 -4.07
N PHE A 107 1.71 2.16 -3.74
CA PHE A 107 1.02 2.95 -2.74
C PHE A 107 0.90 4.39 -3.19
N SER A 108 -0.29 4.95 -3.02
CA SER A 108 -0.55 6.36 -3.24
C SER A 108 -1.37 6.96 -2.11
N PRO A 109 -1.11 8.21 -1.74
CA PRO A 109 -2.02 8.94 -0.87
C PRO A 109 -3.29 9.29 -1.65
N VAL A 110 -4.44 9.10 -1.01
CA VAL A 110 -5.76 9.35 -1.58
C VAL A 110 -6.66 10.05 -0.58
N ILE A 111 -7.57 10.86 -1.11
CA ILE A 111 -8.80 11.29 -0.43
C ILE A 111 -9.95 10.46 -0.99
N VAL A 112 -10.86 10.03 -0.12
CA VAL A 112 -12.05 9.28 -0.54
C VAL A 112 -13.23 10.23 -0.53
N ARG A 113 -13.89 10.39 -1.67
CA ARG A 113 -15.02 11.31 -1.81
C ARG A 113 -16.21 10.82 -0.97
N GLY A 114 -16.82 11.74 -0.23
CA GLY A 114 -17.86 11.44 0.77
C GLY A 114 -17.31 10.95 2.12
N ASP A 115 -15.99 10.88 2.28
CA ASP A 115 -15.29 10.58 3.55
C ASP A 115 -14.06 11.51 3.69
N GLU A 116 -14.21 12.78 3.28
CA GLU A 116 -13.14 13.78 3.30
C GLU A 116 -12.67 14.10 4.73
N ASP A 117 -13.55 14.00 5.72
CA ASP A 117 -13.24 14.21 7.14
C ASP A 117 -12.22 13.21 7.68
N ALA A 118 -12.09 12.03 7.06
CA ALA A 118 -11.06 11.05 7.39
C ALA A 118 -9.66 11.48 6.92
N GLY A 119 -9.58 12.54 6.12
CA GLY A 119 -8.34 13.09 5.57
C GLY A 119 -7.65 12.17 4.57
N ALA A 120 -6.39 12.50 4.28
CA ALA A 120 -5.56 11.71 3.39
C ALA A 120 -5.24 10.33 3.99
N ARG A 121 -5.43 9.28 3.19
CA ARG A 121 -5.11 7.90 3.54
C ARG A 121 -4.23 7.27 2.47
N ILE A 122 -3.49 6.23 2.83
CA ILE A 122 -2.66 5.46 1.92
C ILE A 122 -3.46 4.32 1.33
N TRP A 123 -3.58 4.31 0.01
CA TRP A 123 -4.16 3.21 -0.74
C TRP A 123 -3.06 2.30 -1.28
N ALA A 124 -3.15 1.00 -0.98
CA ALA A 124 -2.28 -0.02 -1.53
C ALA A 124 -2.97 -0.76 -2.68
N TYR A 125 -2.28 -0.92 -3.81
CA TYR A 125 -2.86 -1.55 -5.01
C TYR A 125 -1.84 -2.39 -5.79
N GLY A 126 -2.36 -3.16 -6.75
CA GLY A 126 -1.59 -4.09 -7.59
C GLY A 126 -1.07 -3.45 -8.88
N LYS A 127 -0.19 -4.18 -9.58
CA LYS A 127 0.46 -3.74 -10.82
C LYS A 127 -0.51 -3.29 -11.90
N THR A 128 -1.63 -3.99 -12.09
CA THR A 128 -2.62 -3.64 -13.12
C THR A 128 -3.19 -2.24 -12.89
N ILE A 129 -3.50 -1.88 -11.66
CA ILE A 129 -4.02 -0.54 -11.33
C ILE A 129 -2.91 0.52 -11.48
N TYR A 130 -1.68 0.19 -11.09
CA TYR A 130 -0.53 1.07 -11.32
C TYR A 130 -0.35 1.42 -12.80
N GLU A 131 -0.40 0.42 -13.69
CA GLU A 131 -0.26 0.63 -15.14
C GLU A 131 -1.41 1.49 -15.70
N VAL A 132 -2.64 1.30 -15.20
CA VAL A 132 -3.79 2.15 -15.57
C VAL A 132 -3.56 3.60 -15.14
N ILE A 133 -3.13 3.83 -13.90
CA ILE A 133 -2.85 5.17 -13.38
C ILE A 133 -1.75 5.85 -14.19
N LEU A 134 -0.64 5.16 -14.47
CA LEU A 134 0.41 5.70 -15.33
C LEU A 134 -0.11 6.05 -16.73
N GLY A 135 -0.99 5.23 -17.30
CA GLY A 135 -1.64 5.54 -18.57
C GLY A 135 -2.47 6.82 -18.54
N LEU A 136 -3.11 7.12 -17.40
CA LEU A 136 -3.85 8.38 -17.21
C LEU A 136 -2.90 9.57 -17.07
N VAL A 137 -1.86 9.45 -16.24
CA VAL A 137 -0.86 10.51 -16.02
C VAL A 137 -0.11 10.89 -17.30
N LEU A 138 0.22 9.89 -18.12
CA LEU A 138 0.95 10.10 -19.38
C LEU A 138 0.04 10.59 -20.52
N ASN A 139 -1.28 10.62 -20.32
CA ASN A 139 -2.20 11.13 -21.31
C ASN A 139 -2.36 12.66 -21.13
N PRO A 140 -1.94 13.47 -22.12
CA PRO A 140 -1.98 14.93 -22.01
C PRO A 140 -3.40 15.49 -21.87
N ASP A 141 -4.43 14.75 -22.28
CA ASP A 141 -5.84 15.19 -22.19
C ASP A 141 -6.32 15.32 -20.73
N TYR A 142 -5.69 14.62 -19.79
CA TYR A 142 -6.07 14.63 -18.38
C TYR A 142 -5.26 15.62 -17.52
N GLY A 143 -4.14 16.13 -18.03
CA GLY A 143 -3.24 17.00 -17.26
C GLY A 143 -2.68 16.32 -15.99
N ASP A 144 -2.39 17.12 -14.97
CA ASP A 144 -1.99 16.60 -13.66
C ASP A 144 -3.23 16.10 -12.91
N ILE A 145 -3.44 14.78 -12.94
CA ILE A 145 -4.56 14.13 -12.25
C ILE A 145 -4.55 14.31 -10.72
N THR A 146 -3.42 14.73 -10.15
CA THR A 146 -3.23 14.92 -8.71
C THR A 146 -3.40 16.36 -8.26
N ASP A 147 -3.59 17.30 -9.18
CA ASP A 147 -3.78 18.72 -8.85
C ASP A 147 -4.95 18.92 -7.87
N VAL A 148 -4.73 19.79 -6.88
CA VAL A 148 -5.67 20.03 -5.78
C VAL A 148 -6.95 20.69 -6.28
N ASP A 149 -6.84 21.61 -7.25
CA ASP A 149 -7.95 22.39 -7.77
C ASP A 149 -8.58 21.72 -9.00
N ASN A 150 -7.75 21.19 -9.90
CA ASN A 150 -8.12 20.76 -11.25
C ASN A 150 -7.84 19.29 -11.54
N GLY A 151 -7.38 18.50 -10.56
CA GLY A 151 -7.06 17.10 -10.79
C GLY A 151 -8.29 16.24 -11.10
N VAL A 152 -8.07 14.93 -11.22
CA VAL A 152 -9.10 14.00 -11.72
C VAL A 152 -9.52 13.04 -10.62
N ASP A 153 -10.82 13.05 -10.30
CA ASP A 153 -11.41 12.00 -9.46
C ASP A 153 -11.50 10.70 -10.26
N LEU A 154 -11.26 9.58 -9.58
CA LEU A 154 -11.26 8.24 -10.16
C LEU A 154 -12.34 7.42 -9.48
N THR A 155 -13.20 6.79 -10.28
CA THR A 155 -14.14 5.78 -9.77
C THR A 155 -13.42 4.44 -9.73
N LEU A 156 -13.24 3.93 -8.52
CA LEU A 156 -12.71 2.60 -8.24
C LEU A 156 -13.89 1.63 -8.07
N SER A 157 -14.04 0.71 -9.01
CA SER A 157 -14.96 -0.43 -8.88
C SER A 157 -14.23 -1.61 -8.28
N TYR A 158 -14.62 -2.03 -7.09
CA TYR A 158 -14.03 -3.17 -6.37
C TYR A 158 -15.05 -4.31 -6.22
N ALA A 159 -14.72 -5.47 -6.80
CA ALA A 159 -15.61 -6.64 -6.76
C ALA A 159 -14.96 -7.78 -5.98
N ILE A 160 -15.70 -8.30 -5.00
CA ILE A 160 -15.31 -9.49 -4.25
C ILE A 160 -16.01 -10.69 -4.90
N PRO A 161 -15.27 -11.62 -5.53
CA PRO A 161 -15.91 -12.75 -6.19
C PRO A 161 -16.57 -13.68 -5.17
N LYS A 162 -17.77 -14.16 -5.51
CA LYS A 162 -18.54 -15.09 -4.67
C LYS A 162 -18.03 -16.54 -4.72
N ASN A 163 -17.16 -16.84 -5.69
CA ASN A 163 -16.62 -18.18 -5.90
C ASN A 163 -15.39 -18.43 -5.01
N LYS A 164 -15.33 -19.60 -4.38
CA LYS A 164 -14.16 -20.00 -3.57
C LYS A 164 -12.89 -20.02 -4.44
N GLY A 165 -11.85 -19.33 -3.99
CA GLY A 165 -10.53 -19.31 -4.64
C GLY A 165 -10.33 -18.21 -5.68
N ALA A 166 -11.35 -17.40 -5.98
CA ALA A 166 -11.20 -16.23 -6.83
C ALA A 166 -10.67 -15.03 -6.04
N PHE A 167 -9.83 -14.20 -6.67
CA PHE A 167 -9.26 -13.01 -6.05
C PHE A 167 -10.13 -11.78 -6.34
N PRO A 168 -10.20 -10.81 -5.41
CA PRO A 168 -10.86 -9.55 -5.68
C PRO A 168 -10.32 -8.87 -6.93
N THR A 169 -11.21 -8.25 -7.70
CA THR A 169 -10.86 -7.47 -8.88
C THR A 169 -11.09 -6.01 -8.62
N SER A 170 -10.28 -5.17 -9.26
CA SER A 170 -10.36 -3.72 -9.18
C SER A 170 -10.30 -3.16 -10.57
N ASN A 171 -11.15 -2.18 -10.86
CA ASN A 171 -11.14 -1.41 -12.08
C ASN A 171 -11.16 0.09 -11.75
N LEU A 172 -10.45 0.89 -12.52
CA LEU A 172 -10.31 2.32 -12.26
C LEU A 172 -10.68 3.10 -13.53
N VAL A 173 -11.58 4.08 -13.39
CA VAL A 173 -12.05 4.90 -14.51
C VAL A 173 -12.00 6.38 -14.11
N PRO A 174 -11.43 7.27 -14.94
CA PRO A 174 -11.45 8.69 -14.67
C PRO A 174 -12.87 9.25 -14.77
N LYS A 175 -13.27 10.08 -13.80
CA LYS A 175 -14.56 10.76 -13.85
C LYS A 175 -14.54 11.87 -14.90
N ARG A 176 -15.67 12.03 -15.60
CA ARG A 176 -15.86 13.11 -16.59
C ARG A 176 -15.94 14.50 -15.95
N LYS A 177 -16.33 14.56 -14.67
CA LYS A 177 -16.45 15.79 -13.89
C LYS A 177 -15.80 15.53 -12.54
N SER A 178 -14.87 16.39 -12.20
CA SER A 178 -14.12 16.40 -10.94
C SER A 178 -14.37 17.73 -10.24
N SER A 179 -14.21 17.76 -8.92
CA SER A 179 -14.24 18.99 -8.13
C SER A 179 -12.88 19.23 -7.47
N PRO A 180 -12.58 20.47 -7.03
CA PRO A 180 -11.49 20.74 -6.12
C PRO A 180 -11.55 19.85 -4.86
N LEU A 181 -10.40 19.68 -4.21
CA LEU A 181 -10.28 19.08 -2.88
C LEU A 181 -10.60 20.07 -1.76
#